data_AF-A0A433ZPV4-F1
#
_entry.id   AF-A0A433ZPV4-F1
#
_cell.length_a   1.000
_cell.length_b   1.000
_cell.length_c   1.000
_cell.angle_alpha   90.00
_cell.angle_beta   90.00
_cell.angle_gamma   90.00
#
_symmetry.space_group_name_H-M   'P 1'
#
loop_
_entity.id
_entity.type
_entity.pdbx_description
1 polymer ?
#
loop_
_entity_poly.entity_id
_entity_poly.type
_entity_poly.pdbx_seq_one_letter_code
_entity_poly.pdbx_strand_id
1 'polypeptide(L)' 'MLVKHHGNMTALASELGINRHTVRKFHRDTRCEMHVIYNGVLMTKSKMKGNQGKSE' A
#
# COMPACT_ATOMS: atom_id res chain seq x y z
N MET A 1 6.90 -3.32 -7.54
CA MET A 1 5.59 -3.90 -7.88
C MET A 1 4.81 -3.16 -8.98
N LEU A 2 4.83 -1.81 -9.03
CA LEU A 2 4.13 -1.07 -10.11
C LEU A 2 4.61 -1.39 -11.53
N VAL A 3 5.85 -1.85 -11.70
CA VAL A 3 6.39 -2.29 -13.00
C VAL A 3 5.56 -3.45 -13.58
N LYS A 4 5.11 -4.41 -12.75
CA LYS A 4 4.26 -5.54 -13.20
C LYS A 4 2.88 -5.10 -13.66
N HIS A 5 2.36 -4.01 -13.10
CA HIS A 5 1.04 -3.45 -13.48
C HIS A 5 1.17 -2.24 -14.42
N HIS A 6 2.35 -1.98 -15.01
CA HIS A 6 2.59 -0.83 -15.89
C HIS A 6 2.14 0.51 -15.28
N GLY A 7 2.34 0.70 -13.97
CA GLY A 7 1.93 1.91 -13.25
C GLY A 7 0.45 1.97 -12.86
N ASN A 8 -0.36 0.97 -13.20
CA ASN A 8 -1.76 0.90 -12.82
C ASN A 8 -1.92 0.57 -11.33
N MET A 9 -2.06 1.62 -10.52
CA MET A 9 -2.27 1.52 -9.08
C MET A 9 -3.59 0.83 -8.70
N THR A 10 -4.63 0.89 -9.55
CA THR A 10 -5.92 0.23 -9.26
C THR A 10 -5.80 -1.28 -9.39
N ALA A 11 -5.15 -1.76 -10.45
CA ALA A 11 -4.93 -3.19 -10.64
C ALA A 11 -4.10 -3.78 -9.49
N LEU A 12 -3.02 -3.09 -9.09
CA LEU A 12 -2.20 -3.48 -7.94
C LEU A 12 -2.99 -3.47 -6.63
N ALA A 13 -3.84 -2.46 -6.42
CA ALA A 13 -4.69 -2.37 -5.23
C ALA A 13 -5.68 -3.53 -5.14
N SER A 14 -6.28 -3.92 -6.28
CA SER A 14 -7.19 -5.06 -6.39
C SER A 14 -6.48 -6.38 -6.11
N GLU A 15 -5.28 -6.59 -6.64
CA GLU A 15 -4.49 -7.80 -6.40
C GLU A 15 -4.10 -7.95 -4.92
N LEU A 16 -3.72 -6.85 -4.29
CA LEU A 16 -3.31 -6.82 -2.88
C LEU A 16 -4.49 -6.74 -1.90
N GLY A 17 -5.73 -6.56 -2.38
CA GLY A 17 -6.90 -6.35 -1.54
C GLY A 17 -6.82 -5.10 -0.66
N ILE A 18 -6.11 -4.05 -1.08
CA ILE A 18 -5.92 -2.81 -0.32
C ILE A 18 -6.51 -1.60 -1.05
N ASN A 19 -6.65 -0.49 -0.33
CA ASN A 19 -7.07 0.77 -0.94
C ASN A 19 -5.98 1.31 -1.89
N ARG A 20 -6.36 1.78 -3.09
CA ARG A 20 -5.47 2.47 -4.04
C ARG A 20 -4.71 3.65 -3.41
N HIS A 21 -5.29 4.36 -2.45
CA HIS A 21 -4.61 5.43 -1.70
C HIS A 21 -3.41 4.90 -0.92
N THR A 22 -3.49 3.68 -0.39
CA THR A 22 -2.39 3.01 0.29
C THR A 22 -1.26 2.70 -0.69
N VAL A 23 -1.57 2.18 -1.88
CA VAL A 23 -0.59 2.00 -2.97
C VAL A 23 0.08 3.33 -3.32
N ARG A 24 -0.72 4.40 -3.51
CA ARG A 24 -0.20 5.74 -3.80
C ARG A 24 0.70 6.28 -2.69
N LYS A 25 0.45 5.95 -1.42
CA LYS A 25 1.28 6.38 -0.30
C LYS A 25 2.67 5.75 -0.35
N PHE A 26 2.75 4.45 -0.69
CA PHE A 26 3.99 3.69 -0.60
C PHE A 26 4.71 3.48 -1.93
N HIS A 27 4.15 3.90 -3.07
CA HIS A 27 4.76 3.66 -4.38
C HIS A 27 6.20 4.18 -4.57
N ARG A 28 6.62 5.17 -3.76
CA ARG A 28 7.96 5.75 -3.79
C ARG A 28 8.94 5.10 -2.82
N ASP A 29 8.47 4.20 -1.96
CA ASP A 29 9.33 3.44 -1.06
C ASP A 29 9.97 2.27 -1.82
N THR A 30 10.90 2.62 -2.71
CA THR A 30 11.62 1.69 -3.58
C THR A 30 12.70 0.91 -2.83
N ARG A 31 13.04 1.33 -1.61
CA ARG A 31 14.04 0.71 -0.73
C ARG A 31 13.41 -0.23 0.31
N CYS A 32 12.09 -0.40 0.29
CA CYS A 32 11.33 -1.23 1.24
C CYS A 32 11.57 -0.84 2.71
N GLU A 33 11.78 0.45 2.98
CA GLU A 33 12.11 0.95 4.32
C GLU A 33 10.87 1.12 5.20
N MET A 34 9.71 1.34 4.58
CA MET A 34 8.45 1.68 5.24
C MET A 34 7.36 0.61 5.04
N HIS A 35 7.43 -0.14 3.94
CA HIS A 35 6.50 -1.22 3.63
C HIS A 35 7.16 -2.41 2.92
N VAL A 36 6.55 -3.57 3.08
CA VAL A 36 6.84 -4.78 2.31
C VAL A 36 5.53 -5.47 1.96
N ILE A 37 5.51 -6.19 0.85
CA ILE A 37 4.40 -7.06 0.51
C ILE A 37 4.86 -8.49 0.71
N TYR A 38 4.24 -9.18 1.67
CA TYR A 38 4.58 -10.53 2.06
C TYR A 38 3.33 -11.39 1.97
N ASN A 39 3.40 -12.47 1.18
CA ASN A 39 2.27 -13.38 0.91
C ASN A 39 1.00 -12.66 0.45
N GLY A 40 1.15 -11.67 -0.44
CA GLY A 40 0.02 -10.88 -0.97
C GLY A 40 -0.55 -9.84 0.00
N VAL A 41 -0.01 -9.75 1.23
CA VAL A 41 -0.46 -8.79 2.24
C VAL A 41 0.53 -7.63 2.35
N LEU A 42 0.02 -6.40 2.37
CA LEU A 42 0.81 -5.22 2.68
C LEU A 42 1.12 -5.15 4.19
N MET A 43 2.41 -5.19 4.52
CA MET A 43 2.91 -4.95 5.86
C MET A 43 3.67 -3.63 5.91
N THR A 44 3.48 -2.85 6.99
CA THR A 44 4.14 -1.55 7.18
C THR A 44 4.94 -1.52 8.46
N LYS A 45 6.07 -0.81 8.47
CA LYS A 45 7.00 -0.71 9.61
C LYS A 45 6.34 -0.23 10.90
N SER A 46 5.35 0.65 10.77
CA SER A 46 4.52 1.11 11.89
C SER A 46 3.05 0.83 11.58
N LYS A 47 2.23 0.57 12.62
CA LYS A 47 0.78 0.56 12.45
C LYS A 47 0.37 1.88 11.83
N MET A 48 -0.14 1.84 10.60
CA MET A 48 -0.82 2.99 10.05
C MET A 48 -2.02 3.25 10.95
N LYS A 49 -2.03 4.38 11.65
CA LYS A 49 -3.30 4.98 12.07
C LYS A 49 -4.07 5.16 10.76
N GLY A 50 -4.96 4.22 10.44
CA GLY A 50 -6.03 4.49 9.49
C GLY A 50 -6.75 5.75 9.96
N ASN A 51 -7.50 6.40 9.09
CA ASN A 51 -8.51 7.34 9.55
C ASN A 51 -9.43 6.59 10.52
N GLN A 52 -9.07 6.54 11.80
CA GLN A 52 -10.04 6.62 12.88
C GLN A 52 -10.74 7.93 12.54
N GLY A 53 -11.95 7.82 11.99
CA GLY A 53 -12.80 9.00 11.90
C GLY A 53 -12.69 9.73 13.23
N LYS A 54 -12.59 11.06 13.19
CA LYS A 54 -12.84 11.88 14.37
C LYS A 54 -14.04 11.27 15.09
N SER A 55 -13.80 10.59 16.20
CA SER A 55 -14.78 10.49 17.26
C SER A 55 -14.76 11.87 17.89
N GLU A 56 -15.65 12.73 17.41
CA GLU A 56 -16.13 13.89 18.19
C GLU A 56 -16.96 13.40 19.37
#